data_AF-A0A5K0YYP0-F1
#
_entry.id   AF-A0A5K0YYP0-F1
#
_cell.length_a   1.000
_cell.length_b   1.000
_cell.length_c   1.000
_cell.angle_alpha   90.00
_cell.angle_beta   90.00
_cell.angle_gamma   90.00
#
_symmetry.space_group_name_H-M   'P 1'
#
loop_
_entity.id
_entity.type
_entity.pdbx_description
1 polymer ?
#
loop_
_entity_poly.entity_id
_entity_poly.type
_entity_poly.pdbx_seq_one_letter_code
_entity_poly.pdbx_strand_id
1 'polypeptide(L)' 'FLRGDQYAIALALLEEGRVVLGVLACPNLSLNIIGRHDQLPLENEVGCLFSASIGSGTEMQPLDIPGAKK' A
#
# COMPACT_ATOMS: atom_id res chain seq x y z
N PHE A 1 12.08 1.96 -7.75
CA PHE A 1 12.00 0.99 -8.88
C PHE A 1 13.35 0.76 -9.56
N LEU A 2 13.83 1.63 -10.47
CA LEU A 2 15.09 1.39 -11.20
C LEU A 2 16.35 1.28 -10.32
N ARG A 3 16.30 1.90 -9.13
CA ARG A 3 17.38 1.86 -8.14
C ARG A 3 17.18 0.81 -7.05
N GLY A 4 16.10 0.03 -7.11
CA GLY A 4 15.69 -0.85 -6.02
C GLY A 4 15.02 -0.15 -4.83
N ASP A 5 15.00 1.18 -4.79
CA ASP A 5 14.30 1.95 -3.74
C ASP A 5 12.76 1.86 -3.87
N GLN A 6 12.07 2.60 -3.01
CA GLN A 6 10.62 2.71 -2.95
C GLN A 6 9.97 3.05 -4.30
N TYR A 7 8.82 2.44 -4.55
CA TYR A 7 7.95 2.78 -5.68
C TYR A 7 6.50 2.50 -5.33
N ALA A 8 5.60 3.18 -6.03
CA ALA A 8 4.18 2.98 -5.90
C ALA A 8 3.55 2.68 -7.25
N ILE A 9 2.49 1.89 -7.23
CA ILE A 9 1.59 1.63 -8.35
C ILE A 9 0.30 2.39 -8.01
N ALA A 10 -0.06 3.35 -8.85
CA ALA A 10 -1.20 4.23 -8.61
C ALA A 10 -2.33 3.94 -9.58
N LEU A 11 -3.53 3.73 -9.04
CA LEU A 11 -4.77 3.56 -9.78
C LEU A 11 -5.82 4.51 -9.21
N ALA A 12 -6.66 5.05 -10.08
CA ALA A 12 -7.76 5.93 -9.69
C ALA A 12 -9.00 5.65 -10.56
N LEU A 13 -10.17 5.71 -9.96
CA LEU A 13 -11.45 5.71 -10.66
C LEU A 13 -11.91 7.16 -10.82
N LEU A 14 -12.21 7.53 -12.06
CA LEU A 14 -12.78 8.83 -12.39
C LEU A 14 -14.25 8.66 -12.74
N GLU A 15 -15.09 9.53 -12.18
CA GLU A 15 -16.49 9.70 -12.56
C GLU A 15 -16.67 11.17 -12.99
N GLU A 16 -17.12 11.39 -14.23
CA GLU A 16 -17.27 12.73 -14.82
C GLU A 16 -16.02 13.62 -14.70
N GLY A 17 -14.84 13.01 -14.84
CA GLY A 17 -13.55 13.73 -14.72
C GLY A 17 -13.11 14.05 -13.29
N ARG A 18 -13.84 13.58 -12.26
CA ARG A 18 -13.46 13.70 -10.85
C ARG A 18 -12.99 12.36 -10.30
N VAL A 19 -11.90 12.36 -9.53
CA VAL A 19 -11.41 11.16 -8.85
C VAL A 19 -12.32 10.83 -7.67
N VAL A 20 -12.97 9.67 -7.69
CA VAL A 20 -13.90 9.21 -6.64
C VAL A 20 -13.32 8.12 -5.76
N LEU A 21 -12.33 7.38 -6.27
CA LEU A 21 -11.57 6.35 -5.57
C LEU A 21 -10.10 6.42 -6.01
N GLY A 22 -9.18 6.32 -5.06
CA GLY A 22 -7.75 6.20 -5.30
C GLY A 22 -7.15 4.99 -4.57
N VAL A 23 -6.22 4.31 -5.23
CA VAL A 23 -5.47 3.19 -4.66
C VAL A 23 -3.99 3.38 -4.96
N LEU A 24 -3.15 3.22 -3.93
CA LEU A 24 -1.69 3.22 -4.01
C LEU A 24 -1.17 1.91 -3.44
N ALA A 25 -0.62 1.04 -4.28
CA ALA A 25 0.15 -0.10 -3.81
C ALA A 25 1.62 0.30 -3.71
N CYS A 26 2.24 0.05 -2.55
CA CYS A 26 3.63 0.33 -2.23
C CYS A 26 4.34 -0.98 -1.87
N PRO A 27 4.80 -1.77 -2.87
CA PRO A 27 5.27 -3.12 -2.62
C PRO A 27 6.56 -3.21 -1.80
N ASN A 28 7.42 -2.20 -1.91
CA ASN A 28 8.72 -2.19 -1.22
C ASN A 28 8.73 -1.33 0.05
N LEU A 29 7.57 -0.78 0.48
CA LEU A 29 7.52 0.17 1.60
C LEU A 29 7.47 -0.57 2.93
N SER A 30 8.58 -0.51 3.66
CA SER A 30 8.70 -1.17 4.96
C SER A 30 7.73 -0.55 5.98
N LEU A 31 6.84 -1.37 6.54
CA LEU A 31 5.86 -0.95 7.56
C LEU A 31 6.50 -0.39 8.84
N ASN A 32 7.77 -0.71 9.10
CA ASN A 32 8.57 -0.13 10.19
C ASN A 32 8.72 1.40 10.06
N ILE A 33 8.69 1.94 8.84
CA ILE A 33 8.80 3.39 8.56
C ILE A 33 7.49 4.11 8.85
N ILE A 34 6.35 3.39 8.86
CA ILE A 34 4.99 3.95 8.98
C ILE A 34 4.50 3.95 10.45
N GLY A 35 5.40 3.75 11.42
CA GLY A 35 5.14 3.99 12.84
C GLY A 35 4.54 2.83 13.64
N ARG A 36 4.57 1.59 13.14
CA ARG A 36 4.24 0.40 13.96
C ARG A 36 5.44 0.01 14.84
N HIS A 37 5.63 0.73 15.94
CA HIS A 37 6.74 0.51 16.88
C HIS A 37 6.63 -0.80 17.71
N ASP A 38 5.46 -1.43 17.76
CA ASP A 38 5.16 -2.47 18.78
C ASP A 38 4.97 -3.89 18.23
N GLN A 39 5.32 -4.18 16.98
CA GLN A 39 5.20 -5.54 16.44
C GLN A 39 6.55 -5.99 15.93
N LEU A 40 6.99 -7.15 16.44
CA LEU A 40 8.21 -7.86 16.05
C LEU A 40 8.43 -7.77 14.54
N PRO A 41 9.71 -7.77 14.07
CA PRO A 41 10.00 -7.69 12.65
C PRO A 41 9.15 -8.74 11.93
N LEU A 42 8.18 -8.29 11.14
CA LEU A 42 7.48 -9.19 10.26
C LEU A 42 8.59 -9.73 9.36
N GLU A 43 8.94 -11.00 9.52
CA GLU A 43 10.14 -11.63 8.93
C GLU A 43 10.21 -11.48 7.40
N ASN A 44 9.12 -11.02 6.78
CA ASN A 44 9.05 -10.62 5.40
C ASN A 44 8.68 -9.13 5.35
N GLU A 45 9.44 -8.32 4.60
CA GLU A 45 9.07 -6.94 4.26
C GLU A 45 7.79 -6.95 3.42
N VAL A 46 6.64 -6.97 4.09
CA VAL A 46 5.34 -6.90 3.42
C VAL A 46 5.10 -5.43 3.07
N GLY A 47 4.91 -5.15 1.77
CA GLY A 47 4.50 -3.83 1.31
C GLY A 47 3.12 -3.44 1.83
N CYS A 48 2.59 -2.30 1.41
CA CYS A 48 1.27 -1.85 1.84
C CYS A 48 0.42 -1.34 0.69
N LEU A 49 -0.90 -1.47 0.85
CA LEU A 49 -1.92 -0.92 -0.02
C LEU A 49 -2.65 0.19 0.73
N PHE A 50 -2.70 1.37 0.14
CA PHE A 50 -3.56 2.46 0.58
C PHE A 50 -4.75 2.56 -0.36
N SER A 51 -5.94 2.72 0.20
CA SER A 51 -7.17 3.00 -0.55
C SER A 51 -7.92 4.14 0.09
N ALA A 52 -8.56 4.97 -0.74
CA ALA A 52 -9.39 6.07 -0.28
C ALA A 52 -10.54 6.31 -1.25
N SER A 53 -11.73 6.52 -0.71
CA SER A 53 -12.92 6.94 -1.46
C SER A 53 -13.57 8.15 -0.81
N ILE A 54 -14.24 8.97 -1.63
CA ILE A 54 -14.99 10.13 -1.13
C ILE A 54 -16.02 9.68 -0.10
N GLY A 55 -16.01 10.31 1.07
CA GLY A 55 -16.95 10.04 2.16
C GLY A 55 -16.59 8.85 3.06
N SER A 56 -15.60 8.03 2.71
CA SER A 56 -15.19 6.84 3.51
C SER A 56 -13.83 6.99 4.17
N GLY A 57 -13.08 8.04 3.86
CA GLY A 57 -11.74 8.26 4.41
C GLY A 57 -10.67 7.43 3.70
N THR A 58 -9.67 6.98 4.46
CA THR A 58 -8.49 6.27 3.93
C THR A 58 -8.19 5.05 4.79
N GLU A 59 -7.90 3.92 4.15
CA GLU A 59 -7.49 2.69 4.80
C GLU A 59 -6.10 2.25 4.31
N MET A 60 -5.36 1.57 5.18
CA MET A 60 -4.09 0.92 4.86
C MET A 60 -4.18 -0.57 5.21
N GLN A 61 -3.84 -1.41 4.24
CA GLN A 61 -3.79 -2.86 4.39
C GLN A 61 -2.39 -3.37 4.01
N PRO A 62 -1.84 -4.39 4.71
CA PRO A 62 -0.62 -5.05 4.26
C PRO A 62 -0.83 -5.69 2.88
N LEU A 63 0.17 -5.61 2.00
CA LEU A 63 0.20 -6.28 0.71
C LEU A 63 0.70 -7.71 0.91
N ASP A 64 -0.02 -8.50 1.70
CA ASP A 64 0.30 -9.90 1.90
C ASP A 64 -0.17 -10.68 0.67
N ILE A 65 0.73 -11.38 -0.01
CA ILE A 65 0.38 -12.14 -1.22
C ILE A 65 -0.11 -13.52 -0.77
N PRO A 66 -1.42 -13.84 -0.84
CA PRO A 66 -1.90 -15.17 -0.50
C PRO A 66 -1.49 -16.09 -1.65
N GLY A 67 -0.33 -16.75 -1.53
CA GLY A 67 0.19 -17.66 -2.56
C GLY A 67 1.69 -17.57 -2.84
N ALA A 68 2.42 -16.61 -2.26
CA ALA A 68 3.88 -16.67 -2.24
C ALA A 68 4.33 -17.76 -1.27
N LYS A 69 4.22 -19.02 -1.69
CA LYS A 69 4.83 -20.15 -0.98
C LYS A 69 6.35 -19.92 -0.94
N LYS A 70 6.94 -20.06 0.25
CA LYS A 70 8.38 -20.30 0.42
C LYS A 70 8.83 -21.50 -0.41
#